data_AF-A0AA45MJY2-F1
#
_entry.id   AF-A0AA45MJY2-F1
#
_cell.length_a   1.000
_cell.length_b   1.000
_cell.length_c   1.000
_cell.angle_alpha   90.00
_cell.angle_beta   90.00
_cell.angle_gamma   90.00
#
_symmetry.space_group_name_H-M   'P 1'
#
loop_
_entity.id
_entity.type
_entity.pdbx_description
1 polymer ?
#
loop_
_entity_poly.entity_id
_entity_poly.type
_entity_poly.pdbx_seq_one_letter_code
_entity_poly.pdbx_strand_id
1 'polypeptide(L)'
;MVASLLTGCFSTMHYKPEGIYAKTLFDDEDVTKAVPHGEFTKLTVRYLGGGSYMTSGEVISERLIYRDKIVIKEARQLEPWSELDTPAFFAEVYEDYYWRDFLIHEVDGKPVVERIEQGPPGRDDTHRVATRGFNFGYPLRQGVRYFPRAMTPGFLLSVFPMKVSVLPQPVDLLKRLAANQLAAVSPDEKSFAYVDDMDVPSFVMVVDENGERRDPIPIPRVELAPRPESDVNPYDRVRTWFNATYKWQRDSNGKWAAEPLAPVAPPAANPAEEIFLSERTGYRSCFTAADAHCLANWHQASRDEVVKAIPYDPAQPMVYAPSVPTQAFGANVKLLAYETSFGIYSGYTLYSDSPPAQVMAEYAKRLESRRIPYVRSDQCPHEQWWPDCDDLIKSKLNIGPAKSYRLRDLVIGAARGPATVFILPDMLVSLLTTKEGGTVMRTAYRGKLPH
;
A
#
# COMPACT_ATOMS: atom_id res chain seq x y z
N MET A 1 -3.46 79.36 0.67
CA MET A 1 -3.94 78.82 -0.62
C MET A 1 -2.74 78.50 -1.48
N VAL A 2 -2.58 77.22 -1.84
CA VAL A 2 -2.43 76.67 -3.18
C VAL A 2 -1.99 75.23 -2.95
N ALA A 3 -2.91 74.32 -3.26
CA ALA A 3 -2.62 72.90 -3.39
C ALA A 3 -1.66 72.69 -4.56
N SER A 4 -0.70 71.80 -4.40
CA SER A 4 0.02 71.21 -5.52
C SER A 4 0.12 69.72 -5.25
N LEU A 5 -0.87 69.01 -5.81
CA LEU A 5 -0.82 67.58 -6.05
C LEU A 5 0.42 67.29 -6.89
N LEU A 6 1.39 66.59 -6.30
CA LEU A 6 2.38 65.84 -7.06
C LEU A 6 1.68 64.61 -7.61
N THR A 7 1.12 64.73 -8.81
CA THR A 7 0.87 63.62 -9.71
C THR A 7 2.23 63.02 -10.07
N GLY A 8 2.68 62.06 -9.25
CA GLY A 8 3.80 61.20 -9.59
C GLY A 8 3.41 60.33 -10.78
N CYS A 9 4.01 60.61 -11.94
CA CYS A 9 4.08 59.68 -13.06
C CYS A 9 4.78 58.39 -12.62
N PHE A 10 4.02 57.41 -12.15
CA PHE A 10 4.43 56.02 -12.23
C PHE A 10 3.90 55.48 -13.56
N SER A 11 4.69 55.65 -14.62
CA SER A 11 4.56 54.79 -15.79
C SER A 11 4.99 53.40 -15.35
N THR A 12 4.04 52.51 -15.06
CA THR A 12 4.31 51.08 -15.09
C THR A 12 4.75 50.76 -16.53
N MET A 13 6.05 50.61 -16.74
CA MET A 13 6.58 50.06 -17.98
C MET A 13 6.14 48.59 -18.02
N HIS A 14 4.89 48.36 -18.44
CA HIS A 14 4.47 47.04 -18.91
C HIS A 14 5.26 46.78 -20.18
N TYR A 15 6.22 45.86 -20.12
CA TYR A 15 6.83 45.32 -21.32
C TYR A 15 5.68 44.85 -22.23
N LYS A 16 5.64 45.31 -23.48
CA LYS A 16 4.65 44.80 -24.42
C LYS A 16 4.92 43.30 -24.59
N PRO A 17 3.97 42.43 -24.27
CA PRO A 17 4.17 41.01 -24.51
C PRO A 17 4.27 40.79 -26.02
N GLU A 18 5.33 40.10 -26.45
CA GLU A 18 5.57 39.76 -27.85
C GLU A 18 5.42 38.24 -28.04
N GLY A 19 5.07 37.81 -29.26
CA GLY A 19 4.93 36.39 -29.62
C GLY A 19 3.50 35.87 -29.66
N ILE A 20 3.36 34.56 -29.88
CA ILE A 20 2.08 33.87 -30.16
C ILE A 20 1.06 33.99 -29.00
N TYR A 21 1.54 34.15 -27.78
CA TYR A 21 0.70 34.26 -26.57
C TYR A 21 0.24 35.69 -26.26
N ALA A 22 0.77 36.72 -26.92
CA ALA A 22 0.49 38.11 -26.57
C ALA A 22 -1.01 38.46 -26.61
N LYS A 23 -1.75 37.89 -27.57
CA LYS A 23 -3.21 38.07 -27.70
C LYS A 23 -4.03 37.37 -26.63
N THR A 24 -3.39 36.53 -25.82
CA THR A 24 -4.05 35.71 -24.78
C THR A 24 -3.86 36.28 -23.39
N LEU A 25 -3.17 37.41 -23.24
CA LEU A 25 -2.93 38.08 -21.96
C LEU A 25 -4.00 39.13 -21.69
N PHE A 26 -4.37 39.29 -20.43
CA PHE A 26 -5.19 40.40 -19.95
C PHE A 26 -4.30 41.59 -19.54
N ASP A 27 -4.86 42.81 -19.47
CA ASP A 27 -4.10 44.07 -19.39
C ASP A 27 -3.07 44.16 -18.23
N ASP A 28 -3.34 43.48 -17.11
CA ASP A 28 -2.48 43.47 -15.92
C ASP A 28 -1.68 42.16 -15.75
N GLU A 29 -1.67 41.31 -16.78
CA GLU A 29 -0.91 40.07 -16.78
C GLU A 29 0.47 40.24 -17.42
N ASP A 30 1.45 39.58 -16.85
CA ASP A 30 2.81 39.49 -17.37
C ASP A 30 3.23 38.02 -17.48
N VAL A 31 4.05 37.69 -18.48
CA VAL A 31 4.55 36.33 -18.69
C VAL A 31 5.99 36.27 -18.24
N THR A 32 6.22 35.52 -17.17
CA THR A 32 7.58 35.33 -16.63
C THR A 32 8.30 34.16 -17.31
N LYS A 33 7.56 33.24 -17.92
CA LYS A 33 8.10 32.09 -18.64
C LYS A 33 7.13 31.60 -19.71
N ALA A 34 7.64 31.27 -20.90
CA ALA A 34 6.89 30.62 -21.97
C ALA A 34 7.68 29.42 -22.51
N VAL A 35 7.08 28.23 -22.54
CA VAL A 35 7.72 26.99 -22.98
C VAL A 35 6.87 26.33 -24.07
N PRO A 36 7.37 26.24 -25.31
CA PRO A 36 6.64 25.59 -26.41
C PRO A 36 6.72 24.06 -26.32
N HIS A 37 5.65 23.40 -26.74
CA HIS A 37 5.47 21.94 -26.75
C HIS A 37 4.60 21.55 -27.95
N GLY A 38 5.21 21.49 -29.15
CA GLY A 38 4.45 21.38 -30.40
C GLY A 38 3.55 22.59 -30.59
N GLU A 39 2.26 22.35 -30.85
CA GLU A 39 1.25 23.41 -31.01
C GLU A 39 0.78 24.02 -29.67
N PHE A 40 1.16 23.41 -28.54
CA PHE A 40 0.89 23.96 -27.22
C PHE A 40 2.01 24.89 -26.76
N THR A 41 1.67 25.87 -25.92
CA THR A 41 2.65 26.65 -25.16
C THR A 41 2.18 26.78 -23.71
N LYS A 42 3.07 26.38 -22.79
CA LYS A 42 2.88 26.54 -21.35
C LYS A 42 3.42 27.90 -20.92
N LEU A 43 2.62 28.68 -20.20
CA LEU A 43 2.95 30.01 -19.74
C LEU A 43 2.90 30.05 -18.21
N THR A 44 3.92 30.64 -17.59
CA THR A 44 3.85 31.09 -16.20
C THR A 44 3.45 32.55 -16.20
N VAL A 45 2.22 32.81 -15.77
CA VAL A 45 1.58 34.13 -15.79
C VAL A 45 1.62 34.72 -14.39
N ARG A 46 2.03 35.98 -14.30
CA ARG A 46 1.99 36.78 -13.09
C ARG A 46 0.89 37.83 -13.25
N TYR A 47 0.03 37.94 -12.25
CA TYR A 47 -0.98 38.99 -12.16
C TYR A 47 -0.86 39.72 -10.83
N LEU A 48 -0.97 41.05 -10.87
CA LEU A 48 -1.00 41.91 -9.68
C LEU A 48 -2.45 42.13 -9.25
N GLY A 49 -2.90 41.39 -8.24
CA GLY A 49 -4.26 41.52 -7.72
C GLY A 49 -4.35 42.50 -6.56
N GLY A 50 -5.08 43.60 -6.72
CA GLY A 50 -5.47 44.51 -5.63
C GLY A 50 -5.52 45.99 -6.02
N GLY A 51 -6.68 46.63 -5.87
CA GLY A 51 -6.92 48.04 -6.23
C GLY A 51 -6.29 49.10 -5.32
N SER A 52 -5.23 48.78 -4.56
CA SER A 52 -4.47 49.77 -3.78
C SER A 52 -3.06 49.29 -3.44
N TYR A 53 -2.11 50.23 -3.33
CA TYR A 53 -0.68 50.00 -3.03
C TYR A 53 -0.42 49.20 -1.74
N MET A 54 -1.41 49.09 -0.83
CA MET A 54 -1.25 48.39 0.45
C MET A 54 -1.86 46.98 0.49
N THR A 55 -2.54 46.54 -0.58
CA THR A 55 -3.22 45.22 -0.63
C THR A 55 -2.92 44.43 -1.90
N SER A 56 -1.93 44.85 -2.70
CA SER A 56 -1.54 44.12 -3.91
C SER A 56 -0.79 42.84 -3.56
N GLY A 57 -1.42 41.69 -3.81
CA GLY A 57 -0.77 40.38 -3.77
C GLY A 57 -0.28 39.99 -5.16
N GLU A 58 0.95 39.52 -5.26
CA GLU A 58 1.45 38.87 -6.48
C GLU A 58 0.88 37.46 -6.55
N VAL A 59 0.14 37.16 -7.62
CA VAL A 59 -0.39 35.83 -7.89
C VAL A 59 0.34 35.26 -9.11
N ILE A 60 0.93 34.08 -8.95
CA ILE A 60 1.57 33.34 -10.03
C ILE A 60 0.69 32.15 -10.35
N SER A 61 0.33 31.99 -11.63
CA SER A 61 -0.46 30.87 -12.12
C SER A 61 0.11 30.30 -13.42
N GLU A 62 -0.31 29.09 -13.75
CA GLU A 62 0.07 28.44 -15.00
C GLU A 62 -1.09 28.55 -16.01
N ARG A 63 -0.77 28.83 -17.28
CA ARG A 63 -1.71 28.91 -18.40
C ARG A 63 -1.24 28.01 -19.52
N LEU A 64 -2.17 27.33 -20.18
CA LEU A 64 -1.90 26.54 -21.37
C LEU A 64 -2.62 27.16 -22.56
N ILE A 65 -1.86 27.45 -23.62
CA ILE A 65 -2.42 27.89 -24.90
C ILE A 65 -2.17 26.84 -25.99
N TYR A 66 -3.06 26.80 -26.97
CA TYR A 66 -2.90 26.02 -28.21
C TYR A 66 -2.93 27.01 -29.37
N ARG A 67 -1.79 27.15 -30.06
CA ARG A 67 -1.51 28.21 -31.04
C ARG A 67 -1.72 29.61 -30.46
N ASP A 68 -2.89 30.19 -30.68
CA ASP A 68 -3.29 31.53 -30.27
C ASP A 68 -4.52 31.55 -29.34
N LYS A 69 -4.96 30.37 -28.86
CA LYS A 69 -6.16 30.22 -28.03
C LYS A 69 -5.82 29.71 -26.63
N ILE A 70 -6.49 30.26 -25.63
CA ILE A 70 -6.42 29.75 -24.25
C ILE A 70 -7.16 28.42 -24.18
N VAL A 71 -6.46 27.39 -23.71
CA VAL A 71 -7.04 26.06 -23.40
C VAL A 71 -7.28 25.94 -21.90
N ILE A 72 -6.29 26.30 -21.09
CA ILE A 72 -6.41 26.39 -19.63
C ILE A 72 -6.05 27.81 -19.22
N LYS A 73 -7.01 28.56 -18.68
CA LYS A 73 -6.82 29.97 -18.29
C LYS A 73 -5.90 30.12 -17.09
N GLU A 74 -6.12 29.30 -16.08
CA GLU A 74 -5.46 29.34 -14.78
C GLU A 74 -5.42 27.94 -14.19
N ALA A 75 -4.22 27.46 -13.84
CA ALA A 75 -3.99 26.23 -13.13
C ALA A 75 -3.02 26.48 -11.98
N ARG A 76 -3.26 25.81 -10.85
CA ARG A 76 -2.32 25.78 -9.73
C ARG A 76 -1.07 24.99 -10.09
N GLN A 77 -1.26 23.95 -10.88
CA GLN A 77 -0.18 23.12 -11.39
C GLN A 77 -0.49 22.69 -12.83
N LEU A 78 0.53 22.74 -13.69
CA LEU A 78 0.46 22.32 -15.08
C LEU A 78 1.73 21.54 -15.42
N GLU A 79 1.61 20.25 -15.76
CA GLU A 79 2.75 19.35 -15.98
C GLU A 79 2.66 18.70 -17.37
N PRO A 80 3.69 18.82 -18.24
CA PRO A 80 3.72 18.06 -19.48
C PRO A 80 3.94 16.56 -19.18
N TRP A 81 3.25 15.70 -19.91
CA TRP A 81 3.52 14.26 -19.90
C TRP A 81 4.70 13.97 -20.83
N SER A 82 5.91 14.17 -20.32
CA SER A 82 7.17 14.20 -21.09
C SER A 82 7.59 12.89 -21.77
N GLU A 83 6.93 11.78 -21.45
CA GLU A 83 7.26 10.43 -21.95
C GLU A 83 6.55 10.10 -23.27
N LEU A 84 5.74 11.02 -23.79
CA LEU A 84 4.95 10.85 -25.00
C LEU A 84 5.53 11.64 -26.17
N ASP A 85 5.45 11.06 -27.36
CA ASP A 85 5.82 11.75 -28.60
C ASP A 85 4.80 12.84 -28.96
N THR A 86 3.52 12.60 -28.64
CA THR A 86 2.43 13.58 -28.80
C THR A 86 2.28 14.43 -27.53
N PRO A 87 2.22 15.77 -27.63
CA PRO A 87 2.02 16.62 -26.47
C PRO A 87 0.74 16.29 -25.69
N ALA A 88 0.91 16.02 -24.40
CA ALA A 88 -0.18 15.94 -23.43
C ALA A 88 0.24 16.62 -22.13
N PHE A 89 -0.74 17.14 -21.39
CA PHE A 89 -0.54 17.88 -20.15
C PHE A 89 -1.53 17.44 -19.09
N PHE A 90 -1.08 17.47 -17.85
CA PHE A 90 -1.95 17.45 -16.69
C PHE A 90 -2.12 18.85 -16.15
N ALA A 91 -3.33 19.21 -15.75
CA ALA A 91 -3.61 20.48 -15.08
C ALA A 91 -4.46 20.28 -13.83
N GLU A 92 -4.13 20.99 -12.75
CA GLU A 92 -4.97 21.14 -11.56
C GLU A 92 -5.66 22.51 -11.63
N VAL A 93 -6.97 22.51 -11.88
CA VAL A 93 -7.80 23.71 -12.14
C VAL A 93 -8.89 23.82 -11.08
N TYR A 94 -9.19 25.04 -10.64
CA TYR A 94 -10.27 25.29 -9.68
C TYR A 94 -11.62 25.35 -10.41
N GLU A 95 -12.46 24.32 -10.21
CA GLU A 95 -13.78 24.18 -10.81
C GLU A 95 -14.78 23.64 -9.76
N ASP A 96 -16.01 24.17 -9.76
CA ASP A 96 -17.07 23.75 -8.82
C ASP A 96 -16.67 23.84 -7.34
N TYR A 97 -15.92 24.87 -6.96
CA TYR A 97 -15.37 25.07 -5.61
C TYR A 97 -14.29 24.07 -5.16
N TYR A 98 -13.80 23.21 -6.06
CA TYR A 98 -12.74 22.23 -5.78
C TYR A 98 -11.61 22.31 -6.79
N TRP A 99 -10.40 21.90 -6.39
CA TRP A 99 -9.32 21.63 -7.33
C TRP A 99 -9.59 20.30 -8.05
N ARG A 100 -9.54 20.34 -9.38
CA ARG A 100 -9.86 19.22 -10.27
C ARG A 100 -8.70 18.97 -11.22
N ASP A 101 -8.48 17.70 -11.52
CA ASP A 101 -7.42 17.29 -12.43
C ASP A 101 -7.97 17.06 -13.84
N PHE A 102 -7.23 17.54 -14.82
CA PHE A 102 -7.55 17.42 -16.25
C PHE A 102 -6.38 16.83 -17.00
N LEU A 103 -6.69 16.06 -18.04
CA LEU A 103 -5.77 15.67 -19.09
C LEU A 103 -6.08 16.52 -20.33
N ILE A 104 -5.06 17.18 -20.85
CA ILE A 104 -5.13 17.98 -22.06
C ILE A 104 -4.25 17.32 -23.11
N HIS A 105 -4.77 17.07 -24.30
CA HIS A 105 -4.01 16.48 -25.41
C HIS A 105 -4.56 16.93 -26.77
N GLU A 106 -3.93 16.53 -27.87
CA GLU A 106 -4.39 16.83 -29.22
C GLU A 106 -5.08 15.63 -29.87
N VAL A 107 -6.28 15.86 -30.44
CA VAL A 107 -6.97 14.92 -31.33
C VAL A 107 -7.33 15.66 -32.62
N ASP A 108 -6.90 15.13 -33.76
CA ASP A 108 -7.20 15.67 -35.09
C ASP A 108 -6.91 17.19 -35.22
N GLY A 109 -5.76 17.65 -34.71
CA GLY A 109 -5.35 19.06 -34.81
C GLY A 109 -6.12 20.01 -33.89
N LYS A 110 -6.79 19.49 -32.85
CA LYS A 110 -7.55 20.27 -31.87
C LYS A 110 -7.19 19.88 -30.45
N PRO A 111 -7.12 20.85 -29.52
CA PRO A 111 -6.94 20.55 -28.12
C PRO A 111 -8.22 19.93 -27.55
N VAL A 112 -8.07 18.83 -26.84
CA VAL A 112 -9.10 18.15 -26.07
C VAL A 112 -8.75 18.33 -24.60
N VAL A 113 -9.74 18.72 -23.79
CA VAL A 113 -9.61 18.87 -22.33
C VAL A 113 -10.58 17.90 -21.70
N GLU A 114 -10.05 16.88 -21.05
CA GLU A 114 -10.84 15.83 -20.41
C GLU A 114 -10.60 15.82 -18.91
N ARG A 115 -11.69 15.80 -18.15
CA ARG A 115 -11.63 15.74 -16.70
C ARG A 115 -11.26 14.33 -16.24
N ILE A 116 -10.32 14.22 -15.31
CA ILE A 116 -9.93 12.96 -14.69
C ILE A 116 -10.85 12.74 -13.48
N GLU A 117 -11.80 11.82 -13.62
CA GLU A 117 -12.72 11.49 -12.52
C GLU A 117 -11.99 10.73 -11.41
N GLN A 118 -11.75 11.44 -10.29
CA GLN A 118 -11.08 10.89 -9.11
C GLN A 118 -12.04 10.41 -8.01
N GLY A 119 -13.34 10.44 -8.28
CA GLY A 119 -14.38 10.19 -7.28
C GLY A 119 -14.91 11.46 -6.62
N PRO A 120 -15.74 11.35 -5.57
CA PRO A 120 -16.39 12.49 -4.95
C PRO A 120 -15.35 13.44 -4.29
N PRO A 121 -15.34 14.73 -4.63
CA PRO A 121 -14.50 15.71 -3.93
C PRO A 121 -14.97 15.83 -2.47
N GLY A 122 -14.03 15.87 -1.52
CA GLY A 122 -14.32 16.05 -0.08
C GLY A 122 -14.45 14.77 0.75
N ARG A 123 -14.16 13.60 0.18
CA ARG A 123 -14.04 12.34 0.92
C ARG A 123 -12.57 12.01 1.20
N ASP A 124 -12.16 12.08 2.45
CA ASP A 124 -10.77 11.84 2.88
C ASP A 124 -10.23 10.46 2.43
N ASP A 125 -11.11 9.46 2.33
CA ASP A 125 -10.79 8.08 1.91
C ASP A 125 -10.51 7.91 0.40
N THR A 126 -10.91 8.88 -0.44
CA THR A 126 -10.68 8.86 -1.90
C THR A 126 -9.53 9.73 -2.36
N HIS A 127 -8.81 10.39 -1.44
CA HIS A 127 -7.70 11.26 -1.81
C HIS A 127 -6.58 10.47 -2.51
N ARG A 128 -6.11 11.04 -3.62
CA ARG A 128 -4.94 10.55 -4.34
C ARG A 128 -3.71 10.67 -3.43
N VAL A 129 -2.87 9.64 -3.44
CA VAL A 129 -1.55 9.72 -2.84
C VAL A 129 -0.58 10.25 -3.90
N ALA A 130 -0.15 11.50 -3.76
CA ALA A 130 0.83 12.14 -4.62
C ALA A 130 2.14 12.39 -3.86
N THR A 131 3.25 12.46 -4.58
CA THR A 131 4.54 12.89 -4.04
C THR A 131 5.00 14.15 -4.77
N ARG A 132 5.96 14.89 -4.19
CA ARG A 132 6.43 16.16 -4.77
C ARG A 132 6.86 16.02 -6.24
N GLY A 133 7.52 14.92 -6.60
CA GLY A 133 7.95 14.64 -7.97
C GLY A 133 6.88 14.01 -8.86
N PHE A 134 5.80 13.47 -8.30
CA PHE A 134 4.74 12.79 -9.04
C PHE A 134 3.38 13.26 -8.56
N ASN A 135 3.03 14.47 -9.00
CA ASN A 135 1.73 15.04 -8.67
C ASN A 135 0.65 14.33 -9.47
N PHE A 136 0.87 14.06 -10.76
CA PHE A 136 -0.13 13.42 -11.63
C PHE A 136 0.14 11.94 -11.88
N GLY A 137 0.13 11.16 -10.81
CA GLY A 137 0.28 9.70 -10.87
C GLY A 137 1.70 9.23 -11.17
N TYR A 138 1.92 7.93 -11.00
CA TYR A 138 3.22 7.27 -11.15
C TYR A 138 3.35 6.65 -12.55
N PRO A 139 4.43 6.93 -13.30
CA PRO A 139 4.71 6.27 -14.57
C PRO A 139 4.68 4.75 -14.44
N LEU A 140 3.83 4.09 -15.22
CA LEU A 140 3.74 2.64 -15.25
C LEU A 140 4.39 2.07 -16.52
N ARG A 141 3.99 2.61 -17.67
CA ARG A 141 4.53 2.34 -19.00
C ARG A 141 4.22 3.53 -19.91
N GLN A 142 4.76 3.56 -21.12
CA GLN A 142 4.46 4.63 -22.07
C GLN A 142 2.94 4.77 -22.25
N GLY A 143 2.44 5.99 -22.06
CA GLY A 143 1.01 6.30 -22.18
C GLY A 143 0.12 5.83 -21.04
N VAL A 144 0.67 5.25 -19.96
CA VAL A 144 -0.13 4.82 -18.80
C VAL A 144 0.51 5.23 -17.48
N ARG A 145 -0.28 5.90 -16.63
CA ARG A 145 0.08 6.25 -15.26
C ARG A 145 -0.84 5.57 -14.25
N TYR A 146 -0.26 5.16 -13.12
CA TYR A 146 -0.97 4.61 -11.97
C TYR A 146 -1.24 5.70 -10.93
N PHE A 147 -2.49 5.83 -10.51
CA PHE A 147 -2.94 6.80 -9.50
C PHE A 147 -3.35 6.04 -8.23
N PRO A 148 -2.48 5.95 -7.22
CA PRO A 148 -2.83 5.34 -5.94
C PRO A 148 -3.80 6.21 -5.14
N ARG A 149 -4.59 5.58 -4.28
CA ARG A 149 -5.49 6.24 -3.31
C ARG A 149 -5.23 5.68 -1.92
N ALA A 150 -5.58 6.48 -0.89
CA ALA A 150 -5.24 6.15 0.50
C ALA A 150 -6.00 4.92 1.03
N MET A 151 -7.31 4.83 0.78
CA MET A 151 -8.18 3.79 1.34
C MET A 151 -9.09 3.10 0.32
N THR A 152 -9.16 3.63 -0.89
CA THR A 152 -9.91 3.08 -2.01
C THR A 152 -8.95 2.53 -3.07
N PRO A 153 -9.43 1.69 -4.00
CA PRO A 153 -8.57 1.23 -5.09
C PRO A 153 -8.04 2.40 -5.90
N GLY A 154 -6.78 2.30 -6.30
CA GLY A 154 -6.21 3.22 -7.29
C GLY A 154 -6.85 3.02 -8.67
N PHE A 155 -6.38 3.76 -9.66
CA PHE A 155 -6.80 3.60 -11.05
C PHE A 155 -5.61 3.74 -12.00
N LEU A 156 -5.76 3.17 -13.19
CA LEU A 156 -4.87 3.42 -14.32
C LEU A 156 -5.49 4.49 -15.21
N LEU A 157 -4.66 5.44 -15.65
CA LEU A 157 -5.01 6.39 -16.69
C LEU A 157 -4.18 6.10 -17.93
N SER A 158 -4.84 5.69 -19.00
CA SER A 158 -4.25 5.59 -20.34
C SER A 158 -4.54 6.87 -21.12
N VAL A 159 -3.57 7.31 -21.93
CA VAL A 159 -3.71 8.44 -22.85
C VAL A 159 -3.74 7.95 -24.30
N PHE A 160 -4.64 8.52 -25.11
CA PHE A 160 -4.92 8.18 -26.52
C PHE A 160 -5.52 6.77 -26.79
N PRO A 161 -6.84 6.58 -26.63
CA PRO A 161 -7.80 7.52 -26.07
C PRO A 161 -7.66 7.60 -24.56
N MET A 162 -8.14 8.70 -23.97
CA MET A 162 -8.21 8.78 -22.52
C MET A 162 -9.11 7.65 -21.98
N LYS A 163 -8.56 6.85 -21.07
CA LYS A 163 -9.31 5.81 -20.38
C LYS A 163 -8.90 5.75 -18.92
N VAL A 164 -9.90 5.87 -18.03
CA VAL A 164 -9.74 5.63 -16.59
C VAL A 164 -10.21 4.21 -16.30
N SER A 165 -9.30 3.37 -15.80
CA SER A 165 -9.58 2.00 -15.36
C SER A 165 -9.41 1.92 -13.85
N VAL A 166 -10.52 1.95 -13.11
CA VAL A 166 -10.50 1.76 -11.65
C VAL A 166 -10.07 0.33 -11.34
N LEU A 167 -9.09 0.18 -10.47
CA LEU A 167 -8.60 -1.13 -10.09
C LEU A 167 -9.60 -1.83 -9.15
N PRO A 168 -9.69 -3.17 -9.18
CA PRO A 168 -10.58 -3.92 -8.30
C PRO A 168 -10.14 -3.77 -6.84
N GLN A 169 -11.10 -3.68 -5.92
CA GLN A 169 -10.80 -3.54 -4.49
C GLN A 169 -10.34 -4.87 -3.87
N PRO A 170 -9.12 -4.92 -3.33
CA PRO A 170 -8.61 -6.12 -2.67
C PRO A 170 -9.25 -6.37 -1.30
N VAL A 171 -9.91 -5.38 -0.70
CA VAL A 171 -10.36 -5.42 0.70
C VAL A 171 -11.88 -5.46 0.85
N ASP A 172 -12.32 -6.27 1.83
CA ASP A 172 -13.60 -6.10 2.53
C ASP A 172 -13.23 -5.93 4.01
N LEU A 173 -13.47 -4.73 4.55
CA LEU A 173 -12.75 -4.14 5.69
C LEU A 173 -13.05 -4.77 7.05
N LEU A 174 -14.02 -5.68 7.14
CA LEU A 174 -14.51 -6.11 8.44
C LEU A 174 -13.63 -7.17 9.12
N LYS A 175 -12.93 -8.05 8.37
CA LYS A 175 -12.11 -9.16 8.93
C LYS A 175 -10.99 -9.72 8.02
N ARG A 176 -10.56 -9.01 6.96
CA ARG A 176 -9.71 -9.60 5.89
C ARG A 176 -8.31 -8.98 5.80
N LEU A 177 -7.38 -9.72 5.19
CA LEU A 177 -6.04 -9.24 4.80
C LEU A 177 -6.17 -7.94 4.01
N ALA A 178 -5.50 -6.89 4.46
CA ALA A 178 -5.53 -5.58 3.81
C ALA A 178 -4.34 -5.46 2.85
N ALA A 179 -4.61 -5.52 1.55
CA ALA A 179 -3.58 -5.47 0.50
C ALA A 179 -3.82 -4.25 -0.40
N ASN A 180 -3.46 -3.03 0.03
CA ASN A 180 -3.90 -1.82 -0.66
C ASN A 180 -2.90 -1.28 -1.69
N GLN A 181 -1.71 -1.85 -1.77
CA GLN A 181 -0.62 -1.32 -2.56
C GLN A 181 -0.44 -2.17 -3.81
N LEU A 182 -0.59 -1.57 -5.00
CA LEU A 182 -0.30 -2.28 -6.24
C LEU A 182 1.19 -2.65 -6.24
N ALA A 183 1.50 -3.86 -6.70
CA ALA A 183 2.85 -4.35 -6.93
C ALA A 183 3.11 -4.61 -8.41
N ALA A 184 2.15 -5.20 -9.11
CA ALA A 184 2.25 -5.47 -10.54
C ALA A 184 0.88 -5.62 -11.22
N VAL A 185 0.90 -5.55 -12.54
CA VAL A 185 -0.26 -5.75 -13.42
C VAL A 185 0.06 -6.90 -14.38
N SER A 186 -0.92 -7.77 -14.65
CA SER A 186 -0.76 -8.88 -15.61
C SER A 186 -0.53 -8.34 -17.04
N PRO A 187 0.07 -9.14 -17.94
CA PRO A 187 0.34 -8.70 -19.32
C PRO A 187 -0.88 -8.24 -20.13
N ASP A 188 -2.07 -8.80 -19.85
CA ASP A 188 -3.33 -8.40 -20.49
C ASP A 188 -4.10 -7.33 -19.70
N GLU A 189 -3.55 -6.84 -18.60
CA GLU A 189 -4.14 -5.83 -17.70
C GLU A 189 -5.47 -6.23 -17.06
N LYS A 190 -5.74 -7.54 -16.95
CA LYS A 190 -6.96 -8.09 -16.36
C LYS A 190 -6.77 -8.61 -14.94
N SER A 191 -5.57 -8.56 -14.39
CA SER A 191 -5.27 -9.01 -13.03
C SER A 191 -4.17 -8.17 -12.41
N PHE A 192 -4.26 -8.01 -11.10
CA PHE A 192 -3.50 -7.03 -10.33
C PHE A 192 -2.96 -7.72 -9.09
N ALA A 193 -1.64 -7.66 -8.90
CA ALA A 193 -0.97 -8.15 -7.72
C ALA A 193 -0.84 -7.00 -6.71
N TYR A 194 -1.29 -7.23 -5.49
CA TYR A 194 -1.25 -6.28 -4.39
C TYR A 194 -0.39 -6.80 -3.24
N VAL A 195 0.22 -5.87 -2.51
CA VAL A 195 0.89 -6.11 -1.23
C VAL A 195 0.24 -5.24 -0.15
N ASP A 196 0.51 -5.58 1.11
CA ASP A 196 0.06 -4.83 2.27
C ASP A 196 0.88 -3.56 2.53
N ASP A 197 2.18 -3.59 2.27
CA ASP A 197 3.11 -2.50 2.58
C ASP A 197 4.13 -2.31 1.43
N MET A 198 4.40 -1.06 1.04
CA MET A 198 5.36 -0.73 -0.04
C MET A 198 6.83 -0.69 0.42
N ASP A 199 7.10 -0.78 1.71
CA ASP A 199 8.44 -0.81 2.29
C ASP A 199 8.79 -2.18 2.84
N VAL A 200 7.82 -2.84 3.47
CA VAL A 200 8.02 -4.17 4.04
C VAL A 200 6.87 -5.14 3.67
N PRO A 201 6.72 -5.51 2.39
CA PRO A 201 5.71 -6.48 1.96
C PRO A 201 5.76 -7.77 2.77
N SER A 202 4.58 -8.29 3.13
CA SER A 202 4.44 -9.50 3.96
C SER A 202 3.56 -10.58 3.32
N PHE A 203 2.85 -10.25 2.23
CA PHE A 203 2.20 -11.20 1.32
C PHE A 203 1.92 -10.55 -0.02
N VAL A 204 1.63 -11.38 -1.01
CA VAL A 204 1.12 -10.97 -2.32
C VAL A 204 -0.31 -11.49 -2.49
N MET A 205 -1.22 -10.66 -2.98
CA MET A 205 -2.59 -11.06 -3.31
C MET A 205 -2.92 -10.70 -4.75
N VAL A 206 -3.38 -11.67 -5.54
CA VAL A 206 -3.82 -11.42 -6.91
C VAL A 206 -5.33 -11.25 -6.95
N VAL A 207 -5.79 -10.20 -7.61
CA VAL A 207 -7.21 -9.89 -7.83
C VAL A 207 -7.44 -9.63 -9.31
N ASP A 208 -8.46 -10.24 -9.91
CA ASP A 208 -8.81 -9.96 -11.30
C ASP A 208 -9.73 -8.75 -11.47
N GLU A 209 -9.93 -8.31 -12.71
CA GLU A 209 -10.76 -7.18 -13.10
C GLU A 209 -12.20 -7.22 -12.57
N ASN A 210 -12.72 -8.41 -12.25
CA ASN A 210 -14.05 -8.60 -11.69
C ASN A 210 -14.07 -8.55 -10.14
N GLY A 211 -12.91 -8.38 -9.52
CA GLY A 211 -12.74 -8.38 -8.07
C GLY A 211 -12.61 -9.77 -7.45
N GLU A 212 -12.49 -10.83 -8.26
CA GLU A 212 -12.25 -12.18 -7.74
C GLU A 212 -10.81 -12.32 -7.26
N ARG A 213 -10.65 -12.82 -6.04
CA ARG A 213 -9.36 -12.91 -5.35
C ARG A 213 -8.81 -14.31 -5.45
N ARG A 214 -7.50 -14.43 -5.65
CA ARG A 214 -6.76 -15.67 -5.43
C ARG A 214 -6.37 -15.77 -3.96
N ASP A 215 -5.98 -16.97 -3.55
CA ASP A 215 -5.36 -17.16 -2.26
C ASP A 215 -4.08 -16.31 -2.15
N PRO A 216 -3.84 -15.67 -1.01
CA PRO A 216 -2.65 -14.86 -0.80
C PRO A 216 -1.42 -15.76 -0.72
N ILE A 217 -0.33 -15.27 -1.29
CA ILE A 217 0.98 -15.91 -1.20
C ILE A 217 1.67 -15.28 0.02
N PRO A 218 1.72 -15.97 1.17
CA PRO A 218 2.49 -15.50 2.31
C PRO A 218 3.97 -15.41 1.92
N ILE A 219 4.67 -14.41 2.44
CA ILE A 219 6.13 -14.33 2.30
C ILE A 219 6.76 -13.92 3.62
N PRO A 220 8.04 -14.27 3.82
CA PRO A 220 8.86 -13.57 4.79
C PRO A 220 8.82 -12.06 4.52
N ARG A 221 8.79 -11.26 5.58
CA ARG A 221 8.85 -9.80 5.47
C ARG A 221 10.12 -9.41 4.73
N VAL A 222 9.96 -8.72 3.62
CA VAL A 222 11.07 -8.27 2.79
C VAL A 222 11.29 -6.78 3.00
N GLU A 223 12.39 -6.39 3.62
CA GLU A 223 12.78 -4.98 3.67
C GLU A 223 13.23 -4.54 2.27
N LEU A 224 12.39 -3.74 1.58
CA LEU A 224 12.77 -3.16 0.31
C LEU A 224 13.80 -2.03 0.54
N ALA A 225 14.73 -1.85 -0.41
CA ALA A 225 15.73 -0.77 -0.37
C ALA A 225 15.10 0.57 0.01
N PRO A 226 15.68 1.49 0.80
CA PRO A 226 14.97 2.66 1.35
C PRO A 226 14.12 3.47 0.36
N ARG A 227 13.07 4.15 0.86
CA ARG A 227 12.27 5.06 0.04
C ARG A 227 13.20 6.06 -0.64
N PRO A 228 13.07 6.25 -1.95
CA PRO A 228 13.97 7.12 -2.67
C PRO A 228 13.60 8.58 -2.41
N GLU A 229 14.39 9.50 -2.92
CA GLU A 229 14.08 10.93 -2.85
C GLU A 229 12.74 11.24 -3.54
N SER A 230 12.17 12.41 -3.24
CA SER A 230 10.79 12.75 -3.63
C SER A 230 10.55 12.84 -5.13
N ASP A 231 11.60 12.79 -5.94
CA ASP A 231 11.67 12.84 -7.40
C ASP A 231 11.78 11.45 -8.06
N VAL A 232 11.86 10.37 -7.29
CA VAL A 232 11.90 9.00 -7.80
C VAL A 232 10.57 8.30 -7.57
N ASN A 233 10.11 7.56 -8.59
CA ASN A 233 8.80 6.91 -8.56
C ASN A 233 8.74 5.89 -7.39
N PRO A 234 7.89 6.13 -6.38
CA PRO A 234 7.84 5.27 -5.19
C PRO A 234 7.32 3.85 -5.50
N TYR A 235 6.54 3.69 -6.57
CA TYR A 235 5.99 2.41 -7.00
C TYR A 235 7.04 1.52 -7.69
N ASP A 236 8.10 2.09 -8.25
CA ASP A 236 9.11 1.33 -8.98
C ASP A 236 9.84 0.30 -8.12
N ARG A 237 9.97 0.57 -6.81
CA ARG A 237 10.60 -0.35 -5.85
C ARG A 237 9.82 -1.66 -5.71
N VAL A 238 8.54 -1.55 -5.38
CA VAL A 238 7.67 -2.72 -5.21
C VAL A 238 7.48 -3.45 -6.54
N ARG A 239 7.35 -2.72 -7.65
CA ARG A 239 7.27 -3.32 -8.99
C ARG A 239 8.53 -4.09 -9.37
N THR A 240 9.71 -3.48 -9.18
CA THR A 240 10.99 -4.12 -9.48
C THR A 240 11.20 -5.36 -8.63
N TRP A 241 10.91 -5.27 -7.33
CA TRP A 241 10.98 -6.43 -6.43
C TRP A 241 10.03 -7.54 -6.87
N PHE A 242 8.77 -7.21 -7.20
CA PHE A 242 7.78 -8.19 -7.66
C PHE A 242 8.28 -8.90 -8.92
N ASN A 243 8.71 -8.15 -9.93
CA ASN A 243 9.19 -8.72 -11.20
C ASN A 243 10.48 -9.54 -11.06
N ALA A 244 11.29 -9.26 -10.03
CA ALA A 244 12.49 -10.04 -9.71
C ALA A 244 12.18 -11.32 -8.89
N THR A 245 11.02 -11.39 -8.26
CA THR A 245 10.64 -12.47 -7.33
C THR A 245 9.56 -13.39 -7.91
N TYR A 246 8.72 -12.86 -8.79
CA TYR A 246 7.56 -13.54 -9.35
C TYR A 246 7.49 -13.38 -10.87
N LYS A 247 6.86 -14.36 -11.52
CA LYS A 247 6.38 -14.25 -12.89
C LYS A 247 4.87 -14.40 -12.92
N TRP A 248 4.23 -13.73 -13.88
CA TRP A 248 2.83 -13.94 -14.18
C TRP A 248 2.65 -15.27 -14.93
N GLN A 249 1.72 -16.10 -14.45
CA GLN A 249 1.34 -17.34 -15.11
C GLN A 249 -0.18 -17.56 -15.06
N ARG A 250 -0.69 -18.47 -15.89
CA ARG A 250 -2.07 -18.95 -15.76
C ARG A 250 -2.08 -20.18 -14.85
N ASP A 251 -2.96 -20.20 -13.86
CA ASP A 251 -3.19 -21.35 -12.98
C ASP A 251 -3.93 -22.49 -13.72
N SER A 252 -4.21 -23.59 -13.01
CA SER A 252 -4.95 -24.74 -13.56
C SER A 252 -6.37 -24.40 -14.03
N ASN A 253 -6.92 -23.24 -13.62
CA ASN A 253 -8.23 -22.74 -14.02
C ASN A 253 -8.13 -21.69 -15.15
N GLY A 254 -6.93 -21.48 -15.72
CA GLY A 254 -6.70 -20.49 -16.77
C GLY A 254 -6.74 -19.03 -16.27
N LYS A 255 -6.65 -18.79 -14.97
CA LYS A 255 -6.67 -17.46 -14.37
C LYS A 255 -5.25 -16.98 -14.06
N TRP A 256 -4.99 -15.68 -14.13
CA TRP A 256 -3.67 -15.16 -13.75
C TRP A 256 -3.38 -15.40 -12.27
N ALA A 257 -2.15 -15.81 -12.01
CA ALA A 257 -1.55 -15.98 -10.70
C ALA A 257 -0.09 -15.48 -10.75
N ALA A 258 0.47 -15.20 -9.58
CA ALA A 258 1.86 -14.84 -9.40
C ALA A 258 2.64 -16.10 -8.97
N GLU A 259 3.56 -16.59 -9.78
CA GLU A 259 4.41 -17.74 -9.44
C GLU A 259 5.77 -17.27 -8.95
N PRO A 260 6.26 -17.75 -7.79
CA PRO A 260 7.62 -17.49 -7.36
C PRO A 260 8.66 -17.96 -8.41
N LEU A 261 9.66 -17.13 -8.71
CA LEU A 261 10.73 -17.45 -9.67
C LEU A 261 11.77 -18.42 -9.10
N ALA A 262 12.05 -18.34 -7.81
CA ALA A 262 13.00 -19.23 -7.16
C ALA A 262 12.30 -20.55 -6.81
N PRO A 263 13.00 -21.71 -6.94
CA PRO A 263 12.47 -22.96 -6.42
C PRO A 263 12.15 -22.76 -4.94
N VAL A 264 10.90 -23.05 -4.58
CA VAL A 264 10.47 -23.05 -3.18
C VAL A 264 11.43 -23.98 -2.45
N ALA A 265 12.15 -23.44 -1.45
CA ALA A 265 13.05 -24.26 -0.64
C ALA A 265 12.26 -25.49 -0.15
N PRO A 266 12.89 -26.67 -0.05
CA PRO A 266 12.18 -27.86 0.39
C PRO A 266 11.43 -27.54 1.69
N PRO A 267 10.14 -27.89 1.78
CA PRO A 267 9.34 -27.51 2.92
C PRO A 267 9.98 -28.04 4.20
N ALA A 268 9.86 -27.28 5.28
CA ALA A 268 10.33 -27.71 6.58
C ALA A 268 9.71 -29.07 6.93
N ALA A 269 10.40 -29.89 7.72
CA ALA A 269 9.89 -31.21 8.11
C ALA A 269 8.51 -31.12 8.81
N ASN A 270 8.22 -30.00 9.47
CA ASN A 270 6.88 -29.67 9.97
C ASN A 270 6.53 -28.21 9.62
N PRO A 271 5.89 -27.95 8.46
CA PRO A 271 5.57 -26.59 8.02
C PRO A 271 4.61 -25.84 8.96
N ALA A 272 3.70 -26.57 9.61
CA ALA A 272 2.74 -25.99 10.54
C ALA A 272 3.40 -25.46 11.83
N GLU A 273 4.46 -26.12 12.30
CA GLU A 273 5.28 -25.59 13.41
C GLU A 273 6.19 -24.46 12.95
N GLU A 274 6.77 -24.58 11.76
CA GLU A 274 7.80 -23.66 11.27
C GLU A 274 7.31 -22.22 11.17
N ILE A 275 6.03 -22.02 10.82
CA ILE A 275 5.34 -20.72 10.83
C ILE A 275 5.54 -19.97 12.15
N PHE A 276 5.53 -20.68 13.28
CA PHE A 276 5.61 -20.08 14.61
C PHE A 276 7.01 -20.11 15.20
N LEU A 277 7.97 -20.76 14.53
CA LEU A 277 9.36 -20.88 14.98
C LEU A 277 10.30 -19.95 14.20
N SER A 278 9.96 -19.63 12.95
CA SER A 278 10.81 -18.84 12.07
C SER A 278 9.94 -18.10 11.05
N GLU A 279 9.96 -16.77 11.10
CA GLU A 279 9.29 -15.94 10.09
C GLU A 279 9.86 -16.25 8.69
N ARG A 280 11.19 -16.29 8.61
CA ARG A 280 11.92 -16.45 7.35
C ARG A 280 11.69 -17.79 6.67
N THR A 281 11.52 -18.86 7.44
CA THR A 281 11.36 -20.23 6.91
C THR A 281 9.89 -20.59 6.79
N GLY A 282 9.10 -20.33 7.83
CA GLY A 282 7.70 -20.74 7.91
C GLY A 282 6.83 -20.09 6.84
N TYR A 283 7.02 -18.80 6.59
CA TYR A 283 6.23 -18.03 5.62
C TYR A 283 6.65 -18.25 4.17
N ARG A 284 7.59 -19.15 3.90
CA ARG A 284 7.83 -19.68 2.54
C ARG A 284 6.89 -20.84 2.21
N SER A 285 6.23 -21.39 3.21
CA SER A 285 5.25 -22.47 3.02
C SER A 285 3.89 -21.89 2.68
N CYS A 286 3.17 -22.59 1.83
CA CYS A 286 1.80 -22.25 1.45
C CYS A 286 0.91 -23.50 1.61
N PHE A 287 -0.36 -23.28 1.98
CA PHE A 287 -1.28 -24.32 2.46
C PHE A 287 -2.53 -24.49 1.59
N THR A 288 -2.58 -23.84 0.41
CA THR A 288 -3.70 -24.04 -0.52
C THR A 288 -3.47 -25.23 -1.45
N ALA A 289 -4.53 -25.95 -1.81
CA ALA A 289 -4.47 -26.99 -2.83
C ALA A 289 -4.54 -26.43 -4.27
N ALA A 290 -4.90 -25.15 -4.42
CA ALA A 290 -5.16 -24.53 -5.72
C ALA A 290 -3.88 -24.11 -6.47
N ASP A 291 -2.72 -24.12 -5.80
CA ASP A 291 -1.43 -23.78 -6.38
C ASP A 291 -0.46 -24.96 -6.25
N ALA A 292 0.14 -25.36 -7.37
CA ALA A 292 1.08 -26.46 -7.46
C ALA A 292 2.33 -26.28 -6.58
N HIS A 293 2.62 -25.06 -6.13
CA HIS A 293 3.77 -24.73 -5.29
C HIS A 293 3.47 -24.88 -3.79
N CYS A 294 2.21 -25.08 -3.43
CA CYS A 294 1.75 -25.21 -2.06
C CYS A 294 1.71 -26.67 -1.60
N LEU A 295 1.60 -26.89 -0.29
CA LEU A 295 1.67 -28.21 0.32
C LEU A 295 0.45 -29.07 -0.06
N ALA A 296 0.69 -30.14 -0.80
CA ALA A 296 -0.36 -31.01 -1.36
C ALA A 296 -1.24 -31.73 -0.31
N ASN A 297 -0.79 -31.85 0.94
CA ASN A 297 -1.54 -32.49 2.02
C ASN A 297 -2.45 -31.52 2.78
N TRP A 298 -2.74 -30.35 2.22
CA TRP A 298 -3.65 -29.35 2.75
C TRP A 298 -4.70 -29.00 1.71
N HIS A 299 -5.86 -28.54 2.17
CA HIS A 299 -6.94 -28.07 1.31
C HIS A 299 -7.65 -26.87 1.95
N GLN A 300 -8.37 -26.12 1.12
CA GLN A 300 -9.25 -25.06 1.60
C GLN A 300 -10.34 -25.69 2.50
N ALA A 301 -10.41 -25.27 3.76
CA ALA A 301 -11.36 -25.81 4.71
C ALA A 301 -12.80 -25.54 4.27
N SER A 302 -13.65 -26.56 4.36
CA SER A 302 -15.09 -26.42 4.14
C SER A 302 -15.73 -25.61 5.27
N ARG A 303 -16.90 -25.05 5.00
CA ARG A 303 -17.69 -24.31 6.01
C ARG A 303 -17.94 -25.16 7.27
N ASP A 304 -18.19 -26.46 7.11
CA ASP A 304 -18.46 -27.36 8.23
C ASP A 304 -17.21 -27.59 9.10
N GLU A 305 -16.03 -27.67 8.48
CA GLU A 305 -14.76 -27.76 9.21
C GLU A 305 -14.47 -26.47 9.97
N VAL A 306 -14.70 -25.31 9.35
CA VAL A 306 -14.58 -24.00 10.00
C VAL A 306 -15.52 -23.89 11.19
N VAL A 307 -16.81 -24.21 11.03
CA VAL A 307 -17.80 -24.13 12.11
C VAL A 307 -17.45 -25.05 13.29
N LYS A 308 -16.92 -26.25 13.02
CA LYS A 308 -16.54 -27.22 14.05
C LYS A 308 -15.36 -26.77 14.91
N ALA A 309 -14.47 -25.93 14.39
CA ALA A 309 -13.31 -25.44 15.14
C ALA A 309 -13.45 -23.97 15.57
N ILE A 310 -14.32 -23.20 14.91
CA ILE A 310 -14.55 -21.77 15.11
C ILE A 310 -16.06 -21.48 15.08
N PRO A 311 -16.80 -21.75 16.18
CA PRO A 311 -18.26 -21.70 16.19
C PRO A 311 -18.88 -20.31 16.01
N TYR A 312 -18.08 -19.22 16.11
CA TYR A 312 -18.59 -17.84 16.08
C TYR A 312 -18.23 -17.07 14.80
N ASP A 313 -17.48 -17.67 13.86
CA ASP A 313 -17.05 -16.96 12.65
C ASP A 313 -16.86 -17.88 11.43
N PRO A 314 -17.95 -18.39 10.83
CA PRO A 314 -17.87 -19.33 9.70
C PRO A 314 -17.43 -18.68 8.37
N ALA A 315 -17.20 -17.36 8.36
CA ALA A 315 -16.91 -16.58 7.16
C ALA A 315 -15.44 -16.14 7.06
N GLN A 316 -14.54 -16.75 7.84
CA GLN A 316 -13.10 -16.46 7.73
C GLN A 316 -12.59 -16.90 6.35
N PRO A 317 -12.06 -15.96 5.52
CA PRO A 317 -11.40 -16.33 4.27
C PRO A 317 -10.04 -16.96 4.56
N MET A 318 -9.50 -17.74 3.61
CA MET A 318 -8.14 -18.30 3.65
C MET A 318 -7.87 -19.22 4.87
N VAL A 319 -8.76 -20.20 5.06
CA VAL A 319 -8.64 -21.21 6.12
C VAL A 319 -8.36 -22.56 5.49
N TYR A 320 -7.38 -23.26 6.06
CA TYR A 320 -6.85 -24.51 5.52
C TYR A 320 -6.98 -25.63 6.55
N ALA A 321 -7.31 -26.83 6.08
CA ALA A 321 -7.37 -28.04 6.86
C ALA A 321 -6.38 -29.08 6.31
N PRO A 322 -5.74 -29.88 7.18
CA PRO A 322 -4.87 -30.94 6.71
C PRO A 322 -5.71 -32.11 6.18
N SER A 323 -5.32 -32.64 5.02
CA SER A 323 -5.99 -33.79 4.38
C SER A 323 -5.64 -35.13 5.04
N VAL A 324 -4.60 -35.14 5.88
CA VAL A 324 -4.16 -36.29 6.69
C VAL A 324 -3.86 -35.83 8.11
N PRO A 325 -3.96 -36.70 9.14
CA PRO A 325 -3.64 -36.33 10.51
C PRO A 325 -2.25 -35.66 10.60
N THR A 326 -2.25 -34.40 11.01
CA THR A 326 -1.06 -33.56 11.09
C THR A 326 -0.91 -33.04 12.51
N GLN A 327 0.30 -33.10 13.03
CA GLN A 327 0.65 -32.69 14.39
C GLN A 327 1.47 -31.41 14.37
N ALA A 328 1.20 -30.49 15.28
CA ALA A 328 2.05 -29.35 15.56
C ALA A 328 2.11 -29.15 17.07
N PHE A 329 3.32 -29.05 17.62
CA PHE A 329 3.57 -28.88 19.06
C PHE A 329 2.87 -29.96 19.91
N GLY A 330 2.87 -31.20 19.41
CA GLY A 330 2.29 -32.37 20.09
C GLY A 330 0.76 -32.37 20.17
N ALA A 331 0.08 -31.55 19.36
CA ALA A 331 -1.37 -31.49 19.25
C ALA A 331 -1.84 -31.74 17.81
N ASN A 332 -3.05 -32.28 17.63
CA ASN A 332 -3.63 -32.41 16.28
C ASN A 332 -4.02 -31.03 15.77
N VAL A 333 -3.58 -30.73 14.55
CA VAL A 333 -3.99 -29.52 13.84
C VAL A 333 -5.42 -29.71 13.33
N LYS A 334 -6.34 -28.83 13.75
CA LYS A 334 -7.70 -28.76 13.21
C LYS A 334 -7.75 -27.85 11.99
N LEU A 335 -7.26 -26.62 12.14
CA LEU A 335 -7.28 -25.60 11.10
C LEU A 335 -6.05 -24.70 11.20
N LEU A 336 -5.67 -24.13 10.07
CA LEU A 336 -4.72 -23.05 9.94
C LEU A 336 -5.35 -21.92 9.13
N ALA A 337 -5.54 -20.75 9.74
CA ALA A 337 -6.12 -19.58 9.09
C ALA A 337 -5.03 -18.55 8.79
N TYR A 338 -5.03 -17.98 7.58
CA TYR A 338 -4.18 -16.84 7.24
C TYR A 338 -5.01 -15.55 7.23
N GLU A 339 -4.78 -14.70 8.23
CA GLU A 339 -5.65 -13.57 8.52
C GLU A 339 -4.87 -12.33 8.96
N THR A 340 -5.58 -11.21 9.11
CA THR A 340 -5.00 -10.01 9.71
C THR A 340 -4.84 -10.20 11.21
N SER A 341 -3.61 -10.19 11.68
CA SER A 341 -3.17 -10.02 13.06
C SER A 341 -3.19 -8.57 13.51
N PHE A 342 -3.79 -8.29 14.68
CA PHE A 342 -3.83 -6.95 15.28
C PHE A 342 -4.37 -5.83 14.38
N GLY A 343 -5.25 -6.16 13.44
CA GLY A 343 -5.91 -5.21 12.55
C GLY A 343 -5.03 -4.59 11.46
N ILE A 344 -3.71 -4.83 11.47
CA ILE A 344 -2.77 -4.21 10.51
C ILE A 344 -1.66 -5.14 9.98
N TYR A 345 -1.37 -6.28 10.60
CA TYR A 345 -0.33 -7.21 10.12
C TYR A 345 -0.95 -8.49 9.60
N SER A 346 -0.36 -9.15 8.61
CA SER A 346 -0.82 -10.48 8.22
C SER A 346 -0.14 -11.57 9.08
N GLY A 347 -0.83 -12.68 9.33
CA GLY A 347 -0.31 -13.75 10.16
C GLY A 347 -1.12 -15.02 10.10
N TYR A 348 -0.60 -16.07 10.73
CA TYR A 348 -1.26 -17.36 10.85
C TYR A 348 -1.87 -17.55 12.23
N THR A 349 -3.04 -18.19 12.25
CA THR A 349 -3.71 -18.68 13.44
C THR A 349 -3.92 -20.18 13.31
N LEU A 350 -3.32 -20.95 14.22
CA LEU A 350 -3.42 -22.39 14.32
C LEU A 350 -4.44 -22.77 15.40
N TYR A 351 -5.38 -23.64 15.04
CA TYR A 351 -6.37 -24.23 15.96
C TYR A 351 -6.02 -25.69 16.21
N SER A 352 -5.90 -26.08 17.48
CA SER A 352 -5.62 -27.47 17.88
C SER A 352 -6.54 -27.98 18.97
N ASP A 353 -6.60 -29.30 19.12
CA ASP A 353 -7.45 -30.01 20.08
C ASP A 353 -6.90 -30.05 21.51
N SER A 354 -5.61 -29.83 21.68
CA SER A 354 -4.94 -29.99 22.97
C SER A 354 -5.03 -28.73 23.85
N PRO A 355 -4.94 -28.86 25.20
CA PRO A 355 -4.94 -27.72 26.10
C PRO A 355 -3.70 -26.82 25.93
N PRO A 356 -3.83 -25.49 26.15
CA PRO A 356 -2.72 -24.56 25.93
C PRO A 356 -1.47 -24.84 26.74
N ALA A 357 -1.60 -25.39 27.94
CA ALA A 357 -0.45 -25.73 28.77
C ALA A 357 0.48 -26.77 28.09
N GLN A 358 -0.10 -27.75 27.40
CA GLN A 358 0.65 -28.78 26.67
C GLN A 358 1.32 -28.18 25.43
N VAL A 359 0.57 -27.44 24.62
CA VAL A 359 1.09 -26.77 23.40
C VAL A 359 2.19 -25.78 23.76
N MET A 360 2.01 -25.01 24.83
CA MET A 360 2.99 -24.06 25.35
C MET A 360 4.29 -24.75 25.80
N ALA A 361 4.19 -25.87 26.51
CA ALA A 361 5.36 -26.62 26.96
C ALA A 361 6.16 -27.19 25.78
N GLU A 362 5.47 -27.77 24.79
CA GLU A 362 6.14 -28.29 23.59
C GLU A 362 6.71 -27.14 22.74
N TYR A 363 6.00 -26.02 22.58
CA TYR A 363 6.52 -24.84 21.88
C TYR A 363 7.80 -24.29 22.54
N ALA A 364 7.80 -24.11 23.87
CA ALA A 364 8.99 -23.70 24.61
C ALA A 364 10.16 -24.67 24.41
N LYS A 365 9.90 -25.98 24.48
CA LYS A 365 10.91 -27.02 24.20
C LYS A 365 11.45 -26.95 22.76
N ARG A 366 10.61 -26.61 21.77
CA ARG A 366 11.05 -26.41 20.38
C ARG A 366 11.95 -25.18 20.26
N LEU A 367 11.60 -24.08 20.92
CA LEU A 367 12.44 -22.88 20.97
C LEU A 367 13.79 -23.16 21.64
N GLU A 368 13.79 -23.82 22.80
CA GLU A 368 14.99 -24.20 23.54
C GLU A 368 15.90 -25.15 22.75
N SER A 369 15.34 -26.21 22.15
CA SER A 369 16.11 -27.18 21.38
C SER A 369 16.76 -26.58 20.13
N ARG A 370 16.12 -25.55 19.54
CA ARG A 370 16.66 -24.78 18.40
C ARG A 370 17.50 -23.57 18.84
N ARG A 371 17.67 -23.35 20.14
CA ARG A 371 18.37 -22.19 20.72
C ARG A 371 17.83 -20.84 20.24
N ILE A 372 16.51 -20.77 20.02
CA ILE A 372 15.82 -19.53 19.66
C ILE A 372 15.59 -18.76 20.98
N PRO A 373 16.16 -17.56 21.15
CA PRO A 373 15.95 -16.79 22.37
C PRO A 373 14.50 -16.28 22.42
N TYR A 374 13.88 -16.32 23.60
CA TYR A 374 12.52 -15.83 23.80
C TYR A 374 12.29 -15.30 25.21
N VAL A 375 11.27 -14.45 25.36
CA VAL A 375 10.68 -14.05 26.64
C VAL A 375 9.21 -14.43 26.64
N ARG A 376 8.70 -14.93 27.77
CA ARG A 376 7.26 -15.13 27.94
C ARG A 376 6.66 -14.00 28.76
N SER A 377 5.48 -13.54 28.37
CA SER A 377 4.78 -12.45 29.07
C SER A 377 4.44 -12.78 30.52
N ASP A 378 4.26 -14.06 30.87
CA ASP A 378 3.98 -14.51 32.23
C ASP A 378 5.23 -14.65 33.11
N GLN A 379 6.42 -14.46 32.55
CA GLN A 379 7.67 -14.30 33.30
C GLN A 379 7.94 -12.85 33.68
N CYS A 380 7.13 -11.91 33.18
CA CYS A 380 7.31 -10.50 33.46
C CYS A 380 6.74 -10.13 34.84
N PRO A 381 7.46 -9.34 35.66
CA PRO A 381 6.98 -8.93 36.98
C PRO A 381 5.64 -8.19 36.91
N HIS A 382 4.72 -8.54 37.82
CA HIS A 382 3.33 -8.08 37.78
C HIS A 382 3.11 -6.69 38.41
N GLU A 383 4.08 -6.12 39.14
CA GLU A 383 3.91 -4.90 39.92
C GLU A 383 3.77 -3.64 39.05
N GLN A 384 4.52 -3.57 37.96
CA GLN A 384 4.33 -2.60 36.88
C GLN A 384 4.52 -3.32 35.55
N TRP A 385 3.41 -3.76 34.95
CA TRP A 385 3.36 -4.70 33.81
C TRP A 385 4.26 -4.39 32.59
N TRP A 386 4.84 -3.19 32.49
CA TRP A 386 5.65 -2.78 31.34
C TRP A 386 7.12 -2.46 31.63
N PRO A 387 7.47 -1.57 32.59
CA PRO A 387 8.87 -1.23 32.83
C PRO A 387 9.75 -2.45 33.16
N ASP A 388 9.20 -3.45 33.87
CA ASP A 388 9.95 -4.62 34.32
C ASP A 388 10.08 -5.73 33.26
N CYS A 389 9.19 -5.75 32.27
CA CYS A 389 9.24 -6.70 31.15
C CYS A 389 10.30 -6.28 30.12
N ASP A 390 10.52 -4.97 29.97
CA ASP A 390 11.50 -4.39 29.04
C ASP A 390 12.94 -4.81 29.38
N ASP A 391 13.32 -4.86 30.66
CA ASP A 391 14.66 -5.30 31.07
C ASP A 391 14.89 -6.79 30.78
N LEU A 392 13.86 -7.62 30.95
CA LEU A 392 13.92 -9.04 30.62
C LEU A 392 14.03 -9.25 29.09
N ILE A 393 13.27 -8.50 28.30
CA ILE A 393 13.32 -8.50 26.83
C ILE A 393 14.72 -8.06 26.37
N LYS A 394 15.24 -6.96 26.90
CA LYS A 394 16.56 -6.43 26.56
C LYS A 394 17.67 -7.44 26.89
N SER A 395 17.65 -8.00 28.09
CA SER A 395 18.69 -8.93 28.53
C SER A 395 18.71 -10.25 27.74
N LYS A 396 17.53 -10.79 27.39
CA LYS A 396 17.44 -12.08 26.68
C LYS A 396 17.49 -11.98 25.16
N LEU A 397 16.92 -10.93 24.58
CA LEU A 397 16.75 -10.81 23.12
C LEU A 397 17.71 -9.81 22.48
N ASN A 398 18.47 -9.06 23.29
CA ASN A 398 19.34 -7.97 22.82
C ASN A 398 18.60 -6.94 21.93
N ILE A 399 17.33 -6.72 22.25
CA ILE A 399 16.51 -5.65 21.67
C ILE A 399 16.72 -4.42 22.55
N GLY A 400 16.86 -3.23 21.94
CA GLY A 400 17.04 -1.98 22.67
C GLY A 400 15.96 -1.75 23.74
N PRO A 401 16.22 -0.93 24.78
CA PRO A 401 15.18 -0.61 25.75
C PRO A 401 13.97 -0.02 25.01
N ALA A 402 12.79 -0.60 25.19
CA ALA A 402 11.56 -0.18 24.52
C ALA A 402 11.09 1.19 25.03
N LYS A 403 11.80 2.26 24.68
CA LYS A 403 11.24 3.62 24.72
C LYS A 403 10.13 3.78 23.68
N SER A 404 10.03 2.82 22.77
CA SER A 404 9.01 2.64 21.76
C SER A 404 7.68 2.22 22.40
N TYR A 405 6.74 3.16 22.53
CA TYR A 405 5.32 2.89 22.80
C TYR A 405 4.75 1.79 21.89
N ARG A 406 5.33 1.59 20.70
CA ARG A 406 4.88 0.61 19.72
C ARG A 406 5.14 -0.84 20.13
N LEU A 407 6.31 -1.19 20.69
CA LEU A 407 6.54 -2.57 21.16
C LEU A 407 5.61 -2.91 22.33
N ARG A 408 5.41 -1.93 23.22
CA ARG A 408 4.41 -1.99 24.28
C ARG A 408 3.02 -2.29 23.78
N ASP A 409 2.53 -1.49 22.85
CA ASP A 409 1.18 -1.65 22.32
C ASP A 409 1.01 -2.98 21.57
N LEU A 410 2.07 -3.47 20.91
CA LEU A 410 2.07 -4.77 20.25
C LEU A 410 1.95 -5.92 21.25
N VAL A 411 2.74 -5.92 22.32
CA VAL A 411 2.69 -6.99 23.33
C VAL A 411 1.41 -6.92 24.16
N ILE A 412 0.98 -5.73 24.59
CA ILE A 412 -0.30 -5.55 25.30
C ILE A 412 -1.47 -5.95 24.39
N GLY A 413 -1.41 -5.60 23.11
CA GLY A 413 -2.34 -6.09 22.11
C GLY A 413 -2.33 -7.62 22.06
N ALA A 414 -1.17 -8.23 21.87
CA ALA A 414 -0.96 -9.68 21.84
C ALA A 414 -1.50 -10.40 23.07
N ALA A 415 -1.40 -9.75 24.24
CA ALA A 415 -1.83 -10.25 25.53
C ALA A 415 -3.32 -9.94 25.86
N ARG A 416 -4.16 -9.58 24.88
CA ARG A 416 -5.60 -9.38 25.11
C ARG A 416 -6.25 -10.67 25.62
N GLY A 417 -6.88 -10.59 26.79
CA GLY A 417 -7.51 -11.74 27.45
C GLY A 417 -6.51 -12.62 28.21
N PRO A 418 -6.86 -13.87 28.57
CA PRO A 418 -5.98 -14.79 29.27
C PRO A 418 -4.97 -15.45 28.30
N ALA A 419 -4.21 -14.64 27.57
CA ALA A 419 -3.21 -15.11 26.60
C ALA A 419 -1.81 -15.17 27.23
N THR A 420 -1.02 -16.18 26.86
CA THR A 420 0.45 -16.15 27.07
C THR A 420 1.12 -15.74 25.77
N VAL A 421 1.98 -14.73 25.82
CA VAL A 421 2.72 -14.23 24.65
C VAL A 421 4.18 -14.64 24.74
N PHE A 422 4.68 -15.23 23.67
CA PHE A 422 6.09 -15.48 23.44
C PHE A 422 6.64 -14.35 22.55
N ILE A 423 7.67 -13.69 23.05
CA ILE A 423 8.38 -12.59 22.40
C ILE A 423 9.69 -13.16 21.87
N LEU A 424 9.81 -13.23 20.54
CA LEU A 424 11.00 -13.67 19.82
C LEU A 424 11.68 -12.45 19.15
N PRO A 425 12.93 -12.54 18.68
CA PRO A 425 13.61 -11.43 18.01
C PRO A 425 12.88 -10.86 16.79
N ASP A 426 12.16 -11.72 16.06
CA ASP A 426 11.52 -11.44 14.77
C ASP A 426 10.02 -11.77 14.76
N MET A 427 9.41 -12.08 15.91
CA MET A 427 8.02 -12.49 15.97
C MET A 427 7.41 -12.30 17.36
N LEU A 428 6.10 -12.07 17.41
CA LEU A 428 5.28 -12.26 18.61
C LEU A 428 4.31 -13.41 18.36
N VAL A 429 4.22 -14.35 19.30
CA VAL A 429 3.31 -15.49 19.21
C VAL A 429 2.44 -15.56 20.46
N SER A 430 1.12 -15.48 20.30
CA SER A 430 0.16 -15.57 21.40
C SER A 430 -0.51 -16.94 21.44
N LEU A 431 -0.63 -17.53 22.62
CA LEU A 431 -1.38 -18.76 22.87
C LEU A 431 -2.58 -18.44 23.76
N LEU A 432 -3.75 -18.91 23.33
CA LEU A 432 -5.05 -18.68 23.97
C LEU A 432 -5.81 -20.00 24.10
N THR A 433 -6.59 -20.15 25.16
CA THR A 433 -7.53 -21.27 25.30
C THR A 433 -8.78 -21.00 24.46
N THR A 434 -9.26 -22.00 23.70
CA THR A 434 -10.62 -21.95 23.15
C THR A 434 -11.65 -22.16 24.26
N LYS A 435 -12.91 -21.78 24.04
CA LYS A 435 -13.99 -22.06 25.00
C LYS A 435 -14.20 -23.57 25.23
N GLU A 436 -13.78 -24.40 24.29
CA GLU A 436 -13.92 -25.86 24.29
C GLU A 436 -12.70 -26.57 24.90
N GLY A 437 -11.71 -25.82 25.41
CA GLY A 437 -10.51 -26.38 26.06
C GLY A 437 -9.36 -26.73 25.11
N GLY A 438 -9.47 -26.41 23.82
CA GLY A 438 -8.37 -26.49 22.85
C GLY A 438 -7.46 -25.27 22.87
N THR A 439 -6.52 -25.19 21.93
CA THR A 439 -5.56 -24.08 21.82
C THR A 439 -5.73 -23.30 20.53
N VAL A 440 -5.63 -21.98 20.63
CA VAL A 440 -5.42 -21.07 19.50
C VAL A 440 -4.02 -20.49 19.64
N MET A 441 -3.18 -20.72 18.64
CA MET A 441 -1.82 -20.18 18.56
C MET A 441 -1.74 -19.22 17.38
N ARG A 442 -1.35 -17.97 17.61
CA ARG A 442 -1.39 -16.91 16.59
C ARG A 442 -0.07 -16.17 16.51
N THR A 443 0.39 -15.90 15.29
CA THR A 443 1.47 -14.94 15.05
C THR A 443 0.91 -13.52 15.18
N ALA A 444 1.12 -12.89 16.33
CA ALA A 444 0.66 -11.54 16.66
C ALA A 444 1.40 -10.45 15.87
N TYR A 445 2.69 -10.64 15.64
CA TYR A 445 3.53 -9.73 14.87
C TYR A 445 4.63 -10.54 14.19
N ARG A 446 5.08 -10.07 13.03
CA ARG A 446 6.17 -10.68 12.27
C ARG A 446 7.21 -9.62 11.91
N GLY A 447 8.47 -10.00 11.82
CA GLY A 447 9.59 -9.13 11.47
C GLY A 447 10.33 -8.57 12.69
N LYS A 448 11.41 -7.84 12.41
CA LYS A 448 12.26 -7.26 13.46
C LYS A 448 11.44 -6.35 14.36
N LEU A 449 11.46 -6.64 15.66
CA LEU A 449 10.77 -5.80 16.64
C LEU A 449 11.38 -4.38 16.64
N PRO A 450 10.54 -3.33 16.74
CA PRO A 450 11.03 -1.96 16.79
C PRO A 450 11.91 -1.76 18.03
N HIS A 451 13.08 -1.14 17.83
CA HIS A 451 14.02 -0.76 18.90
C HIS A 451 13.57 0.46 19.69
#